data_AF-A0A858SZ24-F1
#
_entry.id   AF-A0A858SZ24-F1
#
_cell.length_a   1.000
_cell.length_b   1.000
_cell.length_c   1.000
_cell.angle_alpha   90.00
_cell.angle_beta   90.00
_cell.angle_gamma   90.00
#
_symmetry.space_group_name_H-M   'P 1'
#
loop_
_entity.id
_entity.type
_entity.pdbx_description
1 polymer ?
#
loop_
_entity_poly.entity_id
_entity_poly.type
_entity_poly.pdbx_seq_one_letter_code
_entity_poly.pdbx_strand_id
1 'polypeptide(L)' 'MEDQKTELPCQTRTTTAPSPVRAVITWLVEADREFRVAQSMVDETKRRG' A
#
# COMPACT_ATOMS: atom_id res chain seq x y z
N MET A 1 -0.47 44.15 -30.75
CA MET A 1 -0.76 42.81 -31.28
C MET A 1 0.07 41.85 -30.45
N GLU A 2 -0.61 41.19 -29.52
CA GLU A 2 -0.32 39.90 -28.88
C GLU A 2 0.92 39.74 -27.98
N ASP A 3 0.63 39.80 -26.67
CA ASP A 3 1.37 39.25 -25.54
C ASP A 3 1.62 37.74 -25.71
N GLN A 4 2.89 37.33 -25.84
CA GLN A 4 3.27 35.93 -25.78
C GLN A 4 3.72 35.60 -24.34
N LYS A 5 2.73 35.40 -23.46
CA LYS A 5 2.95 34.84 -22.13
C LYS A 5 3.03 33.31 -22.27
N THR A 6 4.24 32.77 -22.32
CA THR A 6 4.48 31.34 -22.30
C THR A 6 4.03 30.78 -20.94
N GLU A 7 2.83 30.20 -20.91
CA GLU A 7 2.32 29.50 -19.72
C GLU A 7 3.03 28.15 -19.60
N LEU A 8 3.99 28.07 -18.67
CA LEU A 8 4.55 26.80 -18.21
C LEU A 8 3.41 25.94 -17.63
N PRO A 9 3.25 24.66 -18.02
CA PRO A 9 2.32 23.79 -17.35
C PRO A 9 2.80 23.59 -15.91
N CYS A 10 2.04 24.15 -14.97
CA CYS A 10 2.18 23.91 -13.55
C CYS A 10 1.94 22.40 -13.35
N GLN A 11 3.02 21.60 -13.31
CA GLN A 11 2.93 20.21 -12.88
C GLN A 11 2.61 20.22 -11.39
N THR A 12 1.32 20.22 -11.08
CA THR A 12 0.82 19.90 -9.76
C THR A 12 1.21 18.45 -9.50
N ARG A 13 2.36 18.22 -8.86
CA ARG A 13 2.62 16.95 -8.16
C ARG A 13 1.58 16.87 -7.05
N THR A 14 0.42 16.33 -7.37
CA THR A 14 -0.51 15.84 -6.37
C THR A 14 0.19 14.67 -5.71
N THR A 15 0.86 14.96 -4.59
CA THR A 15 1.23 13.94 -3.61
C THR A 15 -0.10 13.39 -3.09
N THR A 16 -0.69 12.43 -3.80
CA THR A 16 -1.94 11.80 -3.41
C THR A 16 -1.66 11.08 -2.10
N ALA A 17 -2.12 11.65 -0.99
CA ALA A 17 -2.07 11.00 0.30
C ALA A 17 -2.66 9.57 0.13
N PRO A 18 -2.02 8.54 0.71
CA PRO A 18 -2.47 7.18 0.53
C PRO A 18 -3.93 7.07 0.98
N SER A 19 -4.78 6.52 0.10
CA SER A 19 -6.19 6.32 0.43
C SER A 19 -6.30 5.49 1.71
N PRO A 20 -7.08 5.93 2.72
CA PRO A 20 -7.22 5.19 3.97
C PRO A 20 -7.75 3.78 3.73
N VAL A 21 -8.61 3.60 2.71
CA VAL A 21 -9.10 2.28 2.29
C VAL A 21 -7.94 1.41 1.79
N ARG A 22 -7.04 1.97 0.96
CA ARG A 22 -5.86 1.23 0.50
C ARG A 22 -4.94 0.87 1.65
N ALA A 23 -4.73 1.77 2.61
CA ALA A 23 -3.90 1.49 3.79
C ALA A 23 -4.45 0.33 4.63
N VAL A 24 -5.77 0.31 4.86
CA VAL A 24 -6.43 -0.79 5.58
C VAL A 24 -6.34 -2.10 4.81
N ILE A 25 -6.57 -2.08 3.49
CA ILE A 25 -6.45 -3.29 2.65
C ILE A 25 -5.02 -3.85 2.73
N THR A 26 -4.00 -2.99 2.58
CA THR A 26 -2.60 -3.41 2.70
C THR A 26 -2.33 -4.04 4.07
N TRP A 27 -2.77 -3.40 5.15
CA TRP A 27 -2.61 -3.92 6.50
C TRP A 27 -3.28 -5.28 6.69
N LEU A 28 -4.50 -5.48 6.17
CA LEU A 28 -5.21 -6.76 6.26
C LEU A 28 -4.49 -7.88 5.50
N VAL A 29 -3.94 -7.58 4.32
CA VAL A 29 -3.18 -8.55 3.52
C VAL A 29 -1.89 -8.97 4.24
N GLU A 30 -1.19 -8.02 4.86
CA GLU A 30 0.01 -8.30 5.64
C GLU A 30 -0.32 -9.16 6.87
N ALA A 31 -1.39 -8.82 7.59
CA ALA A 31 -1.86 -9.59 8.74
C ALA A 31 -2.26 -11.03 8.37
N ASP A 32 -2.96 -11.25 7.25
CA ASP A 32 -3.30 -12.60 6.78
C ASP A 32 -2.04 -13.43 6.47
N ARG A 33 -1.06 -12.81 5.80
CA ARG A 33 0.21 -13.48 5.49
C ARG A 33 0.93 -13.94 6.77
N GLU A 34 1.02 -13.07 7.78
CA GLU A 34 1.65 -13.41 9.06
C GLU A 34 0.88 -14.51 9.80
N PHE A 35 -0.46 -14.42 9.81
CA PHE A 35 -1.31 -15.45 10.40
C PHE A 35 -1.06 -16.83 9.79
N ARG A 36 -0.99 -16.92 8.46
CA ARG A 36 -0.75 -18.19 7.75
C ARG A 36 0.64 -18.78 8.06
N VAL A 37 1.66 -17.93 8.19
CA VAL A 37 3.00 -18.36 8.61
C VAL A 37 2.96 -18.92 10.03
N ALA A 38 2.35 -18.19 10.97
CA ALA A 38 2.22 -18.64 12.35
C ALA A 38 1.45 -19.96 12.46
N GLN A 39 0.35 -20.09 11.71
CA GLN A 39 -0.44 -21.33 11.65
C GLN A 39 0.39 -22.51 11.15
N SER A 40 1.18 -22.31 10.09
CA SER A 40 2.08 -23.35 9.59
C SER A 40 3.12 -23.81 10.62
N MET A 41 3.64 -22.89 11.44
CA MET A 41 4.59 -23.23 12.50
C MET A 41 3.94 -24.04 13.63
N VAL A 42 2.71 -23.69 14.01
CA VAL A 42 1.92 -24.45 14.99
C VAL A 42 1.64 -25.86 14.48
N ASP A 43 1.23 -25.99 13.22
CA ASP A 43 0.92 -27.28 12.61
C ASP A 43 2.16 -28.18 12.49
N GLU A 44 3.32 -27.61 12.15
CA GLU A 44 4.59 -28.33 12.17
C GLU A 44 4.95 -28.79 13.59
N THR A 45 4.72 -27.95 14.60
CA THR A 45 4.99 -28.29 16.01
C THR A 45 4.11 -29.44 16.47
N LYS A 46 2.81 -29.42 16.15
CA LYS A 46 1.87 -30.51 16.45
C LYS A 46 2.23 -31.83 15.77
N ARG A 47 2.87 -31.81 14.60
CA ARG A 47 3.32 -33.03 13.92
C ARG A 47 4.61 -33.61 14.51
N ARG A 48 5.40 -32.81 15.23
CA ARG A 48 6.69 -33.21 15.79
C ARG A 48 6.66 -33.60 17.26
N GLY A 49 5.62 -33.20 18.00
CA GLY A 49 5.37 -33.64 19.38
C GLY A 49 4.56 -34.92 19.42
#